data_AF-A0AAP7QLN2-F1
#
_entry.id   AF-A0AAP7QLN2-F1
#
_cell.length_a   1.000
_cell.length_b   1.000
_cell.length_c   1.000
_cell.angle_alpha   90.00
_cell.angle_beta   90.00
_cell.angle_gamma   90.00
#
_symmetry.space_group_name_H-M   'P 1'
#
loop_
_entity.id
_entity.type
_entity.pdbx_description
1 polymer ?
#
loop_
_entity_poly.entity_id
_entity_poly.type
_entity_poly.pdbx_seq_one_letter_code
_entity_poly.pdbx_strand_id
1 'polypeptide(L)'
;MNKNVCLICGYNELEERPYYSDFAGSNEICPCCGFEFGVDDFDCDEFDHEGLTDQEIVEKSHIIWRKHWIENGLELFNPQIFSPEFRNGKFLKRDYLEIQMKKNLGLDFNDI
;
A
#
# COMPACT_ATOMS: atom_id res chain seq x y z
N MET A 1 -15.87 3.29 -6.62
CA MET A 1 -14.51 2.99 -6.11
C MET A 1 -13.85 4.33 -5.81
N ASN A 2 -13.39 4.53 -4.58
CA ASN A 2 -12.60 5.71 -4.24
C ASN A 2 -11.32 5.68 -5.07
N LYS A 3 -11.04 6.75 -5.81
CA LYS A 3 -9.86 6.83 -6.71
C LYS A 3 -8.55 7.05 -5.94
N ASN A 4 -8.66 7.48 -4.69
CA ASN A 4 -7.55 7.87 -3.82
C ASN A 4 -7.40 6.85 -2.68
N VAL A 5 -7.21 5.58 -3.06
CA VAL A 5 -7.03 4.46 -2.13
C VAL A 5 -5.67 3.86 -2.37
N CYS A 6 -4.88 3.70 -1.31
CA CYS A 6 -3.64 2.97 -1.35
C CYS A 6 -3.90 1.51 -1.67
N LEU A 7 -3.33 1.03 -2.77
CA LEU A 7 -3.49 -0.34 -3.24
C LEU A 7 -2.76 -1.35 -2.36
N ILE A 8 -1.80 -0.91 -1.55
CA ILE A 8 -1.05 -1.75 -0.62
C ILE A 8 -1.88 -2.06 0.64
N CYS A 9 -2.30 -1.02 1.37
CA CYS A 9 -2.88 -1.18 2.72
C CYS A 9 -4.37 -0.81 2.81
N GLY A 10 -4.97 -0.25 1.75
CA GLY A 10 -6.36 0.16 1.74
C GLY A 10 -6.64 1.50 2.43
N TYR A 11 -5.62 2.29 2.80
CA TYR A 11 -5.81 3.67 3.26
C TYR A 11 -6.51 4.52 2.19
N ASN A 12 -7.61 5.19 2.52
CA ASN A 12 -8.54 5.77 1.53
C ASN A 12 -8.58 7.30 1.50
N GLU A 13 -7.56 7.94 2.04
CA GLU A 13 -7.42 9.41 2.10
C GLU A 13 -6.10 9.84 1.46
N LEU A 14 -5.69 9.16 0.39
CA LEU A 14 -4.61 9.65 -0.44
C LEU A 14 -4.98 11.03 -1.02
N GLU A 15 -4.01 11.93 -1.12
CA GLU A 15 -4.14 13.26 -1.72
C GLU A 15 -4.35 13.14 -3.24
N GLU A 16 -3.70 12.18 -3.88
CA GLU A 16 -3.82 11.83 -5.29
C GLU A 16 -4.29 10.39 -5.49
N ARG A 17 -4.46 10.00 -6.75
CA ARG A 17 -4.68 8.59 -7.10
C ARG A 17 -3.32 7.89 -7.16
N PRO A 18 -3.23 6.57 -6.92
CA PRO A 18 -1.97 5.84 -7.05
C PRO A 18 -1.34 5.90 -8.45
N TYR A 19 -2.16 5.68 -9.50
CA TYR A 19 -1.70 5.59 -10.89
C TYR A 19 -2.63 6.31 -11.87
N TYR A 20 -2.05 6.73 -13.00
CA TYR A 20 -2.75 7.20 -14.19
C TYR A 20 -3.03 6.04 -15.16
N SER A 21 -3.64 6.33 -16.32
CA SER A 21 -4.19 5.32 -17.25
C SER A 21 -3.15 4.40 -17.89
N ASP A 22 -1.87 4.75 -17.80
CA ASP A 22 -0.70 4.08 -18.36
C ASP A 22 0.20 3.47 -17.28
N PHE A 23 -0.29 3.32 -16.04
CA PHE A 23 0.51 2.91 -14.88
C PHE A 23 1.65 3.87 -14.52
N ALA A 24 1.63 5.11 -15.02
CA ALA A 24 2.45 6.17 -14.45
C ALA A 24 2.00 6.42 -13.00
N GLY A 25 2.92 6.30 -12.05
CA GLY A 25 2.66 6.57 -10.63
C GLY A 25 2.44 8.06 -10.37
N SER A 26 1.77 8.38 -9.26
CA SER A 26 1.56 9.76 -8.82
C SER A 26 2.72 10.35 -8.01
N ASN A 27 3.72 9.53 -7.64
CA ASN A 27 4.75 9.87 -6.66
C ASN A 27 4.19 10.21 -5.27
N GLU A 28 2.92 9.89 -5.02
CA GLU A 28 2.37 10.04 -3.69
C GLU A 28 2.91 8.95 -2.77
N ILE A 29 3.34 9.36 -1.58
CA ILE A 29 3.76 8.45 -0.52
C ILE A 29 2.56 8.18 0.38
N CYS A 30 2.17 6.92 0.49
CA CYS A 30 1.09 6.54 1.39
C CYS A 30 1.48 6.82 2.85
N PRO A 31 0.74 7.65 3.61
CA PRO A 31 1.11 7.97 4.99
C PRO A 31 0.88 6.80 5.95
N CYS A 32 0.15 5.77 5.52
CA CYS A 32 -0.06 4.53 6.27
C CYS A 32 1.14 3.58 6.09
N CYS A 33 1.34 3.03 4.88
CA CYS A 33 2.32 1.97 4.63
C CYS A 33 3.66 2.43 4.04
N GLY A 34 3.80 3.71 3.71
CA GLY A 34 5.04 4.30 3.21
C GLY A 34 5.35 4.08 1.73
N PHE A 35 4.50 3.33 1.01
CA PHE A 35 4.71 3.06 -0.42
C PHE A 35 4.61 4.35 -1.26
N GLU A 36 5.63 4.62 -2.08
CA GLU A 36 5.69 5.66 -3.09
C GLU A 36 5.32 5.11 -4.48
N PHE A 37 4.13 5.48 -4.97
CA PHE A 37 3.62 4.95 -6.23
C PHE A 37 4.43 5.45 -7.44
N GLY A 38 4.98 4.51 -8.22
CA GLY A 38 5.84 4.78 -9.37
C GLY A 38 7.33 4.87 -9.04
N VAL A 39 7.71 4.71 -7.77
CA VAL A 39 9.11 4.61 -7.32
C VAL A 39 9.36 3.23 -6.71
N ASP A 40 8.70 2.92 -5.59
CA ASP A 40 8.90 1.65 -4.88
C ASP A 40 8.49 0.44 -5.74
N ASP A 41 7.58 0.61 -6.70
CA ASP A 41 7.24 -0.43 -7.68
C ASP A 41 8.45 -0.86 -8.51
N PHE A 42 9.16 0.13 -9.08
CA PHE A 42 10.21 -0.07 -10.06
C PHE A 42 11.60 -0.20 -9.43
N ASP A 43 11.72 0.13 -8.15
CA ASP A 43 12.91 -0.12 -7.32
C ASP A 43 12.87 -1.50 -6.61
N CYS A 44 11.78 -2.26 -6.74
CA CYS A 44 11.67 -3.60 -6.17
C CYS A 44 12.66 -4.58 -6.85
N ASP A 45 13.65 -5.08 -6.11
CA ASP A 45 14.71 -5.97 -6.62
C ASP A 45 14.45 -7.46 -6.33
N GLU A 46 13.27 -7.81 -5.81
CA GLU A 46 12.89 -9.18 -5.48
C GLU A 46 12.43 -10.02 -6.69
N PHE A 47 12.23 -9.38 -7.83
CA PHE A 47 11.95 -10.06 -9.09
C PHE A 47 12.58 -9.30 -10.26
N ASP A 48 12.82 -10.02 -11.36
CA ASP A 48 13.35 -9.42 -12.57
C ASP A 48 12.26 -8.67 -13.33
N HIS A 49 12.54 -7.42 -13.70
CA HIS A 49 11.65 -6.58 -14.49
C HIS A 49 11.76 -6.86 -15.99
N GLU A 50 12.80 -7.57 -16.45
CA GLU A 50 13.02 -7.82 -17.88
C GLU A 50 11.84 -8.59 -18.51
N GLY A 51 11.27 -7.99 -19.56
CA GLY A 51 10.17 -8.59 -20.31
C GLY A 51 8.79 -8.46 -19.67
N LEU A 52 8.68 -7.82 -18.50
CA LEU A 52 7.39 -7.50 -17.88
C LEU A 52 6.84 -6.16 -18.38
N THR A 53 5.52 -6.04 -18.40
CA THR A 53 4.83 -4.76 -18.57
C THR A 53 4.82 -3.96 -17.26
N ASP A 54 4.64 -2.64 -17.34
CA ASP A 54 4.52 -1.77 -16.16
C ASP A 54 3.42 -2.23 -15.20
N GLN A 55 2.29 -2.71 -15.74
CA GLN A 55 1.21 -3.29 -14.95
C GLN A 55 1.68 -4.51 -14.15
N GLU A 56 2.40 -5.43 -14.79
CA GLU A 56 2.89 -6.64 -14.13
C GLU A 56 3.93 -6.33 -13.05
N ILE A 57 4.79 -5.34 -13.29
CA ILE A 57 5.77 -4.86 -12.29
C ILE A 57 5.01 -4.30 -11.08
N VAL A 58 4.12 -3.34 -11.31
CA VAL A 58 3.29 -2.71 -10.26
C VAL A 58 2.52 -3.75 -9.44
N GLU A 59 1.79 -4.66 -10.09
CA GLU A 59 0.98 -5.67 -9.39
C GLU A 59 1.84 -6.62 -8.55
N LYS A 60 3.02 -7.02 -9.04
CA LYS A 60 3.96 -7.88 -8.29
C LYS A 60 4.58 -7.14 -7.11
N SER A 61 5.08 -5.93 -7.33
CA SER A 61 5.69 -5.10 -6.29
C SER A 61 4.70 -4.80 -5.16
N HIS A 62 3.41 -4.59 -5.48
CA HIS A 62 2.38 -4.37 -4.46
C HIS A 62 2.19 -5.56 -3.53
N ILE A 63 2.20 -6.76 -4.07
CA ILE A 63 2.05 -8.00 -3.29
C ILE A 63 3.25 -8.14 -2.34
N ILE A 64 4.45 -7.96 -2.89
CA ILE A 64 5.71 -8.08 -2.14
C ILE A 64 5.78 -7.04 -1.03
N TRP A 65 5.56 -5.76 -1.34
CA TRP A 65 5.60 -4.69 -0.35
C TRP A 65 4.55 -4.89 0.74
N ARG A 66 3.31 -5.23 0.37
CA ARG A 66 2.24 -5.48 1.35
C ARG A 66 2.64 -6.55 2.33
N LYS A 67 3.20 -7.66 1.83
CA LYS A 67 3.68 -8.76 2.66
C LYS A 67 4.77 -8.28 3.62
N HIS A 68 5.78 -7.57 3.13
CA HIS A 68 6.85 -7.04 3.99
C HIS A 68 6.34 -6.07 5.04
N TRP A 69 5.43 -5.18 4.68
CA TRP A 69 4.85 -4.24 5.63
C TRP A 69 4.06 -4.95 6.73
N ILE A 70 3.33 -6.03 6.39
CA ILE A 70 2.65 -6.90 7.36
C ILE A 70 3.66 -7.65 8.25
N GLU A 71 4.69 -8.24 7.67
CA GLU A 71 5.74 -8.97 8.40
C GLU A 71 6.55 -8.05 9.33
N ASN A 72 6.73 -6.78 8.95
CA ASN A 72 7.32 -5.73 9.78
C ASN A 72 6.36 -5.12 10.81
N GLY A 73 5.21 -5.76 11.03
CA GLY A 73 4.31 -5.43 12.14
C GLY A 73 3.41 -4.22 11.89
N LEU A 74 3.19 -3.83 10.62
CA LEU A 74 2.32 -2.71 10.24
C LEU A 74 2.84 -1.35 10.71
N GLU A 75 4.14 -1.12 10.60
CA GLU A 75 4.74 0.16 10.98
C GLU A 75 4.16 1.31 10.12
N LEU A 76 3.61 2.33 10.78
CA LEU A 76 3.06 3.50 10.12
C LEU A 76 4.18 4.41 9.62
N PHE A 77 4.07 4.85 8.38
CA PHE A 77 5.00 5.84 7.82
C PHE A 77 4.86 7.21 8.51
N ASN A 78 3.62 7.67 8.70
CA ASN A 78 3.32 8.90 9.44
C ASN A 78 2.36 8.64 10.60
N PRO A 79 2.83 8.11 11.75
CA PRO A 79 1.96 7.75 12.87
C PRO A 79 1.23 8.93 13.52
N GLN A 80 1.66 10.16 13.27
CA GLN A 80 1.07 11.36 13.90
C GLN A 80 -0.29 11.72 13.35
N ILE A 81 -0.60 11.34 12.11
CA ILE A 81 -1.93 11.59 11.51
C ILE A 81 -2.96 10.53 11.94
N PHE A 82 -2.51 9.41 12.51
CA PHE A 82 -3.39 8.33 12.95
C PHE A 82 -3.75 8.50 14.42
N SER A 83 -5.05 8.38 14.67
CA SER A 83 -5.59 8.50 16.01
C SER A 83 -5.14 7.33 16.91
N PRO A 84 -4.83 7.57 18.20
CA PRO A 84 -4.36 6.53 19.13
C PRO A 84 -5.27 5.29 19.25
N GLU A 85 -6.56 5.41 18.97
CA GLU A 85 -7.48 4.27 18.95
C GLU A 85 -7.19 3.28 17.81
N PHE A 86 -6.52 3.69 16.73
CA PHE A 86 -6.24 2.84 15.57
C PHE A 86 -4.80 2.29 15.55
N ARG A 87 -3.94 2.71 16.48
CA ARG A 87 -2.52 2.33 16.50
C ARG A 87 -2.01 1.95 17.89
N ASN A 88 -0.95 1.15 17.92
CA ASN A 88 -0.16 0.83 19.10
C ASN A 88 1.22 1.47 18.92
N GLY A 89 1.41 2.67 19.49
CA GLY A 89 2.64 3.44 19.25
C GLY A 89 2.76 3.77 17.75
N LYS A 90 3.83 3.33 17.11
CA LYS A 90 4.07 3.54 15.67
C LYS A 90 3.44 2.47 14.76
N PHE A 91 2.73 1.49 15.30
CA PHE A 91 2.19 0.37 14.52
C PHE A 91 0.68 0.45 14.39
N LEU A 92 0.13 0.18 13.19
CA LEU A 92 -1.31 0.09 12.98
C LEU A 92 -1.88 -1.15 13.69
N LYS A 93 -3.09 -1.05 14.24
CA LYS A 93 -3.78 -2.23 14.79
C LYS A 93 -4.26 -3.13 13.64
N ARG A 94 -4.03 -4.43 13.78
CA ARG A 94 -4.43 -5.44 12.79
C ARG A 94 -5.93 -5.37 12.44
N ASP A 95 -6.82 -5.33 13.43
CA ASP A 95 -8.26 -5.26 13.17
C ASP A 95 -8.66 -4.03 12.32
N TYR A 96 -7.92 -2.92 12.47
CA TYR A 96 -8.16 -1.72 11.68
C TYR A 96 -7.68 -1.91 10.22
N LEU A 97 -6.53 -2.55 10.02
CA LEU A 97 -6.09 -2.96 8.68
C LEU A 97 -7.12 -3.87 8.00
N GLU A 98 -7.60 -4.91 8.69
CA GLU A 98 -8.57 -5.87 8.14
C GLU A 98 -9.83 -5.16 7.65
N ILE A 99 -10.32 -4.17 8.41
CA ILE A 99 -11.44 -3.32 8.01
C ILE A 99 -11.10 -2.50 6.76
N GLN A 100 -9.94 -1.84 6.71
CA GLN A 100 -9.52 -1.02 5.58
C GLN A 100 -9.39 -1.84 4.30
N MET A 101 -8.69 -2.97 4.36
CA MET A 101 -8.47 -3.86 3.21
C MET A 101 -9.78 -4.42 2.67
N LYS A 102 -10.65 -4.94 3.55
CA LYS A 102 -11.94 -5.48 3.13
C LYS A 102 -12.84 -4.42 2.52
N LYS A 103 -12.91 -3.24 3.14
CA LYS A 103 -13.79 -2.16 2.71
C LYS A 103 -13.32 -1.50 1.41
N ASN A 104 -12.02 -1.26 1.28
CA ASN A 104 -11.49 -0.39 0.24
C ASN A 104 -10.82 -1.16 -0.91
N LEU A 105 -10.35 -2.39 -0.67
CA LEU A 105 -9.73 -3.25 -1.68
C LEU A 105 -10.53 -4.53 -1.96
N GLY A 106 -11.47 -4.91 -1.10
CA GLY A 106 -12.22 -6.16 -1.23
C GLY A 106 -11.37 -7.40 -0.91
N LEU A 107 -10.22 -7.22 -0.24
CA LEU A 107 -9.29 -8.28 0.14
C LEU A 107 -9.54 -8.72 1.58
N ASP A 108 -9.50 -10.03 1.85
CA ASP A 108 -9.45 -10.56 3.21
C ASP A 108 -7.98 -10.69 3.64
N PHE A 109 -7.68 -10.40 4.91
CA PHE A 109 -6.31 -10.52 5.40
C PHE A 109 -5.80 -11.96 5.37
N ASN A 110 -6.69 -12.94 5.43
CA ASN A 110 -6.33 -14.36 5.31
C ASN A 110 -5.92 -14.78 3.89
N ASP A 111 -6.12 -13.90 2.89
CA ASP A 111 -5.72 -14.14 1.49
C ASP A 111 -4.26 -13.67 1.22
N ILE A 112 -3.55 -13.16 2.24
CA ILE A 112 -2.23 -12.53 2.15
C ILE A 112 -1.16 -13.40 2.79
#